data_AF-A0A8C9RGR5-F1
#
_entry.id   AF-A0A8C9RGR5-F1
#
_cell.length_a   1.000
_cell.length_b   1.000
_cell.length_c   1.000
_cell.angle_alpha   90.00
_cell.angle_beta   90.00
_cell.angle_gamma   90.00
#
_symmetry.space_group_name_H-M   'P 1'
#
loop_
_entity.id
_entity.type
_entity.pdbx_description
1 polymer ?
#
loop_
_entity_poly.entity_id
_entity_poly.type
_entity_poly.pdbx_seq_one_letter_code
_entity_poly.pdbx_strand_id
1 'polypeptide(L)'
;MARPLSWLLMLLLVLIWVLPIAGSATLPELCKSLNTLKARLHSGDRRQFMVRGCLYGGVGFDCNLQANLVLCTLQKHNFPLNYTVQVRPQEVFRLRNISKLMSMVPDLEIGDLQELWLLINQEVLKKVLQILPERHPSRHYVSSLQDLLRMVQQVFQQPQNGEHEEEERDPLEQIEQIWAQLRDPNSAVWKLMSPKALVDNCYRTMHCLFSDCFPSSNSDSKEHYCSILHWRKGKKQQTKDA
;
A
#
# COMPACT_ATOMS: atom_id res chain seq x y z
N MET A 1 -7.31 10.15 66.27
CA MET A 1 -6.36 10.94 65.45
C MET A 1 -6.08 10.17 64.16
N ALA A 2 -6.87 10.39 63.11
CA ALA A 2 -6.69 9.75 61.81
C ALA A 2 -5.91 10.69 60.88
N ARG A 3 -4.93 10.13 60.18
CA ARG A 3 -3.80 10.82 59.53
C ARG A 3 -4.20 11.58 58.26
N PRO A 4 -3.55 12.72 57.93
CA PRO A 4 -3.86 13.57 56.77
C PRO A 4 -3.27 13.04 55.44
N LEU A 5 -3.06 11.72 55.32
CA LEU A 5 -2.43 11.12 54.14
C LEU A 5 -3.33 11.11 52.89
N SER A 6 -4.62 11.43 53.07
CA SER A 6 -5.63 11.37 52.01
C SER A 6 -5.50 12.51 51.00
N TRP A 7 -5.10 13.71 51.44
CA TRP A 7 -5.13 14.90 50.58
C TRP A 7 -4.03 14.89 49.51
N LEU A 8 -2.83 14.39 49.84
CA LEU A 8 -1.71 14.26 48.90
C LEU A 8 -1.96 13.21 47.83
N LEU A 9 -2.64 12.11 48.18
CA LEU A 9 -3.01 11.04 47.24
C LEU A 9 -4.07 11.52 46.25
N MET A 10 -5.05 12.30 46.71
CA MET A 10 -6.06 12.90 45.84
C MET A 10 -5.44 13.95 44.91
N LEU A 11 -4.48 14.76 45.38
CA LEU A 11 -3.75 15.72 44.55
C LEU A 11 -2.89 15.05 43.47
N LEU A 12 -2.23 13.93 43.81
CA LEU A 12 -1.47 13.13 42.85
C LEU A 12 -2.36 12.46 41.80
N LEU A 13 -3.52 11.94 42.19
CA LEU A 13 -4.49 11.37 41.24
C LEU A 13 -5.04 12.44 40.29
N VAL A 14 -5.29 13.66 40.76
CA VAL A 14 -5.71 14.77 39.89
C VAL A 14 -4.58 15.18 38.94
N LEU A 15 -3.33 15.22 39.39
CA LEU A 15 -2.16 15.51 38.53
C LEU A 15 -1.92 14.46 37.44
N ILE A 16 -2.25 13.18 37.70
CA ILE A 16 -2.17 12.10 36.71
C ILE A 16 -3.21 12.28 35.58
N TRP A 17 -4.35 12.93 35.85
CA TRP A 17 -5.37 13.26 34.85
C TRP A 17 -5.13 14.58 34.10
N VAL A 18 -4.20 15.42 34.57
CA VAL A 18 -3.86 16.71 33.95
C VAL A 18 -2.69 16.59 32.97
N LEU A 19 -2.02 15.45 32.89
CA LEU A 19 -1.03 15.22 31.84
C LEU A 19 -1.75 14.96 30.51
N PRO A 20 -1.62 15.86 29.52
CA PRO A 20 -2.03 15.53 28.17
C PRO A 20 -1.03 14.47 27.70
N ILE A 21 -1.49 13.22 27.59
CA ILE A 21 -0.75 12.18 26.89
C ILE A 21 -0.74 12.63 25.43
N ALA A 22 0.35 13.30 25.07
CA ALA A 22 0.60 13.81 23.75
C ALA A 22 0.85 12.65 22.78
N GLY A 23 0.12 12.66 21.67
CA GLY A 23 0.36 11.81 20.51
C GLY A 23 -0.87 11.04 20.06
N SER A 24 -1.90 11.74 19.58
CA SER A 24 -2.93 11.12 18.74
C SER A 24 -2.57 11.36 17.27
N ALA A 25 -2.63 10.29 16.46
CA ALA A 25 -2.44 10.40 15.03
C ALA A 25 -3.66 11.02 14.37
N THR A 26 -3.70 12.35 14.35
CA THR A 26 -4.63 13.11 13.52
C THR A 26 -4.36 12.80 12.02
N LEU A 27 -5.34 12.95 11.12
CA LEU A 27 -5.17 12.92 9.65
C LEU A 27 -3.79 13.44 9.14
N PRO A 28 -3.23 14.54 9.69
CA PRO A 28 -1.84 14.95 9.50
C PRO A 28 -0.75 13.88 9.63
N GLU A 29 -0.81 13.00 10.64
CA GLU A 29 0.18 11.94 10.87
C GLU A 29 0.08 10.82 9.83
N LEU A 30 -1.15 10.42 9.46
CA LEU A 30 -1.37 9.47 8.37
C LEU A 30 -0.80 10.03 7.06
N CYS A 31 -1.09 11.29 6.75
CA CYS A 31 -0.56 11.94 5.57
C CYS A 31 0.97 12.10 5.60
N LYS A 32 1.59 12.30 6.77
CA LYS A 32 3.06 12.31 6.91
C LYS A 32 3.68 10.96 6.57
N SER A 33 3.13 9.87 7.11
CA SER A 33 3.57 8.50 6.80
C SER A 33 3.38 8.16 5.32
N LEU A 34 2.23 8.51 4.76
CA LEU A 34 1.92 8.31 3.34
C LEU A 34 2.82 9.14 2.41
N ASN A 35 3.18 10.37 2.77
CA ASN A 35 4.14 11.17 1.99
C ASN A 35 5.55 10.57 2.02
N THR A 36 5.96 9.98 3.14
CA THR A 36 7.22 9.24 3.25
C THR A 36 7.22 8.01 2.32
N LEU A 37 6.13 7.25 2.32
CA LEU A 37 5.94 6.12 1.40
C LEU A 37 5.92 6.59 -0.07
N LYS A 38 5.21 7.68 -0.38
CA LYS A 38 5.17 8.30 -1.70
C LYS A 38 6.55 8.68 -2.21
N ALA A 39 7.40 9.27 -1.36
CA ALA A 39 8.76 9.63 -1.74
C ALA A 39 9.57 8.39 -2.20
N ARG A 40 9.45 7.27 -1.48
CA ARG A 40 10.12 6.00 -1.84
C ARG A 40 9.48 5.28 -3.03
N LEU A 41 8.19 5.47 -3.24
CA LEU A 41 7.48 4.99 -4.43
C LEU A 41 7.60 5.96 -5.61
N HIS A 42 8.34 7.06 -5.48
CA HIS A 42 8.51 7.99 -6.57
C HIS A 42 9.17 7.31 -7.78
N SER A 43 8.88 7.84 -8.96
CA SER A 43 9.26 7.22 -10.23
C SER A 43 10.77 7.05 -10.42
N GLY A 44 11.59 7.83 -9.73
CA GLY A 44 13.06 7.70 -9.69
C GLY A 44 13.50 6.41 -9.00
N ASP A 45 13.12 6.21 -7.74
CA ASP A 45 13.47 5.02 -6.96
C ASP A 45 12.93 3.73 -7.58
N ARG A 46 11.69 3.74 -8.10
CA ARG A 46 11.15 2.59 -8.84
C ARG A 46 11.95 2.29 -10.11
N ARG A 47 12.43 3.31 -10.81
CA ARG A 47 13.31 3.14 -11.99
C ARG A 47 14.75 2.77 -11.62
N GLN A 48 15.18 3.05 -10.40
CA GLN A 48 16.51 2.63 -9.97
C GLN A 48 16.48 1.19 -9.48
N PHE A 49 15.53 0.84 -8.62
CA PHE A 49 15.54 -0.44 -7.90
C PHE A 49 14.70 -1.53 -8.56
N MET A 50 13.79 -1.22 -9.50
CA MET A 50 12.86 -2.20 -10.09
C MET A 50 12.98 -2.36 -11.61
N VAL A 51 14.09 -1.94 -12.22
CA VAL A 51 14.27 -2.00 -13.68
C VAL A 51 14.78 -3.36 -14.12
N ARG A 52 14.16 -3.85 -15.21
CA ARG A 52 14.48 -5.10 -15.89
C ARG A 52 15.54 -4.87 -16.97
N GLY A 53 16.46 -5.81 -17.14
CA GLY A 53 17.45 -5.82 -18.23
C GLY A 53 16.83 -5.74 -19.62
N CYS A 54 17.45 -4.99 -20.54
CA CYS A 54 17.16 -5.12 -21.98
C CYS A 54 18.00 -6.25 -22.59
N LEU A 55 17.39 -7.11 -23.42
CA LEU A 55 18.13 -7.93 -24.38
C LEU A 55 18.63 -6.98 -25.49
N TYR A 56 19.90 -6.60 -25.47
CA TYR A 56 20.58 -6.17 -26.69
C TYR A 56 21.09 -7.43 -27.40
N GLY A 57 20.77 -7.54 -28.69
CA GLY A 57 20.91 -8.76 -29.48
C GLY A 57 22.34 -9.31 -29.57
N GLY A 58 22.42 -10.61 -29.88
CA GLY A 58 23.54 -11.20 -30.60
C GLY A 58 24.22 -12.41 -29.98
N VAL A 59 24.27 -12.56 -28.65
CA VAL A 59 24.96 -13.72 -28.05
C VAL A 59 24.28 -14.10 -26.74
N GLY A 60 23.65 -15.28 -26.76
CA GLY A 60 22.90 -15.82 -25.64
C GLY A 60 23.76 -16.06 -24.41
N PHE A 61 23.41 -15.40 -23.31
CA PHE A 61 23.77 -15.83 -21.97
C PHE A 61 22.49 -15.92 -21.13
N ASP A 62 22.15 -17.15 -20.77
CA ASP A 62 21.07 -17.46 -19.85
C ASP A 62 21.32 -16.82 -18.47
N CYS A 63 20.36 -16.01 -18.01
CA CYS A 63 20.36 -15.42 -16.67
C CYS A 63 20.07 -16.48 -15.59
N ASN A 64 21.08 -17.28 -15.25
CA ASN A 64 21.01 -18.18 -14.09
C ASN A 64 21.47 -17.47 -12.79
N LEU A 65 20.82 -17.80 -11.67
CA LEU A 65 20.50 -16.92 -10.52
C LEU A 65 21.68 -16.50 -9.62
N GLN A 66 22.80 -17.23 -9.61
CA GLN A 66 23.87 -17.03 -8.61
C GLN A 66 25.10 -16.28 -9.14
N ALA A 67 25.53 -16.55 -10.37
CA ALA A 67 26.74 -15.95 -10.97
C ALA A 67 26.47 -14.65 -11.76
N ASN A 68 25.22 -14.43 -12.18
CA ASN A 68 24.86 -13.32 -13.08
C ASN A 68 24.37 -12.04 -12.39
N LEU A 69 24.25 -12.03 -11.05
CA LEU A 69 23.91 -10.81 -10.30
C LEU A 69 24.95 -9.70 -10.54
N VAL A 70 26.21 -10.09 -10.78
CA VAL A 70 27.34 -9.20 -11.08
C VAL A 70 27.25 -8.57 -12.48
N LEU A 71 26.62 -9.24 -13.46
CA LEU A 71 26.43 -8.68 -14.81
C LEU A 71 25.25 -7.69 -14.86
N CYS A 72 24.17 -7.97 -14.12
CA CYS A 72 23.02 -7.07 -14.02
C CYS A 72 23.39 -5.72 -13.38
N THR A 73 24.25 -5.72 -12.35
CA THR A 73 24.73 -4.47 -11.71
C THR A 73 25.56 -3.60 -12.64
N LEU A 74 26.32 -4.19 -13.58
CA LEU A 74 27.10 -3.45 -14.57
C LEU A 74 26.22 -2.73 -15.62
N GLN A 75 24.97 -3.18 -15.84
CA GLN A 75 24.08 -2.63 -16.87
C GLN A 75 22.92 -1.76 -16.32
N LYS A 76 22.92 -1.34 -15.05
CA LYS A 76 21.83 -0.56 -14.40
C LYS A 76 20.49 -1.30 -14.30
N HIS A 77 20.49 -2.63 -14.30
CA HIS A 77 19.28 -3.44 -14.22
C HIS A 77 19.33 -4.34 -12.99
N ASN A 78 18.24 -4.41 -12.23
CA ASN A 78 18.22 -5.23 -11.01
C ASN A 78 17.47 -6.55 -11.20
N PHE A 79 16.65 -6.67 -12.24
CA PHE A 79 15.84 -7.86 -12.48
C PHE A 79 16.10 -8.47 -13.87
N PRO A 80 16.15 -9.81 -13.99
CA PRO A 80 16.00 -10.48 -15.28
C PRO A 80 14.67 -10.13 -15.97
N LEU A 81 14.62 -10.24 -17.30
CA LEU A 81 13.43 -9.93 -18.10
C LEU A 81 12.18 -10.69 -17.66
N ASN A 82 12.34 -12.00 -17.42
CA ASN A 82 11.26 -12.91 -17.04
C ASN A 82 11.14 -13.08 -15.53
N TYR A 83 11.70 -12.15 -14.74
CA TYR A 83 11.56 -12.21 -13.29
C TYR A 83 10.11 -11.88 -12.91
N THR A 84 9.42 -12.85 -12.35
CA THR A 84 8.00 -12.81 -12.01
C THR A 84 7.73 -13.42 -10.64
N VAL A 85 6.77 -12.84 -9.94
CA VAL A 85 6.21 -13.34 -8.69
C VAL A 85 4.89 -14.03 -9.02
N GLN A 86 4.66 -15.19 -8.42
CA GLN A 86 3.34 -15.83 -8.43
C GLN A 86 2.45 -15.15 -7.40
N VAL A 87 1.37 -14.55 -7.88
CA VAL A 87 0.39 -13.84 -7.06
C VAL A 87 -1.02 -14.32 -7.38
N ARG A 88 -1.91 -14.22 -6.41
CA ARG A 88 -3.34 -14.47 -6.64
C ARG A 88 -3.95 -13.34 -7.47
N PRO A 89 -5.02 -13.60 -8.24
CA PRO A 89 -5.72 -12.56 -8.99
C PRO A 89 -6.15 -11.35 -8.15
N GLN A 90 -6.55 -11.59 -6.90
CA GLN A 90 -7.00 -10.61 -5.91
C GLN A 90 -5.85 -9.73 -5.42
N GLU A 91 -4.62 -10.25 -5.38
CA GLU A 91 -3.40 -9.51 -5.00
C GLU A 91 -2.98 -8.48 -6.07
N VAL A 92 -3.56 -8.58 -7.28
CA VAL A 92 -3.35 -7.62 -8.35
C VAL A 92 -4.37 -6.49 -8.25
N PHE A 93 -4.19 -5.62 -7.26
CA PHE A 93 -5.09 -4.51 -6.97
C PHE A 93 -4.79 -3.29 -7.86
N ARG A 94 -5.68 -3.00 -8.82
CA ARG A 94 -5.54 -1.89 -9.78
C ARG A 94 -6.68 -0.88 -9.63
N LEU A 95 -6.56 0.28 -10.28
CA LEU A 95 -7.63 1.30 -10.32
C LEU A 95 -8.99 0.74 -10.78
N ARG A 96 -9.00 -0.18 -11.76
CA ARG A 96 -10.23 -0.85 -12.21
C ARG A 96 -10.90 -1.70 -11.11
N ASN A 97 -10.11 -2.24 -10.17
CA ASN A 97 -10.62 -3.04 -9.07
C ASN A 97 -11.36 -2.13 -8.09
N ILE A 98 -10.78 -0.97 -7.78
CA ILE A 98 -11.43 0.08 -6.97
C ILE A 98 -12.78 0.44 -7.58
N SER A 99 -12.81 0.83 -8.87
CA SER A 99 -14.08 1.22 -9.51
C SER A 99 -15.10 0.09 -9.56
N LYS A 100 -14.64 -1.15 -9.76
CA LYS A 100 -15.50 -2.32 -9.78
C LYS A 100 -16.14 -2.54 -8.41
N LEU A 101 -15.35 -2.48 -7.34
CA LEU A 101 -15.83 -2.65 -5.97
C LEU A 101 -16.82 -1.56 -5.59
N MET A 102 -16.47 -0.29 -5.82
CA MET A 102 -17.38 0.85 -5.58
C MET A 102 -18.70 0.78 -6.36
N SER A 103 -18.75 0.02 -7.47
CA SER A 103 -19.97 -0.15 -8.26
C SER A 103 -20.78 -1.39 -7.90
N MET A 104 -20.14 -2.39 -7.29
CA MET A 104 -20.75 -3.70 -7.02
C MET A 104 -21.23 -3.82 -5.58
N VAL A 105 -20.56 -3.13 -4.66
CA VAL A 105 -20.85 -3.18 -3.23
C VAL A 105 -21.55 -1.87 -2.87
N PRO A 106 -22.86 -1.90 -2.56
CA PRO A 106 -23.56 -0.72 -2.04
C PRO A 106 -22.92 -0.31 -0.72
N ASP A 107 -22.94 1.00 -0.43
CA ASP A 107 -22.44 1.58 0.83
C ASP A 107 -20.95 1.35 1.14
N LEU A 108 -20.17 0.89 0.15
CA LEU A 108 -18.73 0.72 0.30
C LEU A 108 -18.04 2.07 0.56
N GLU A 109 -17.40 2.19 1.72
CA GLU A 109 -16.68 3.39 2.08
C GLU A 109 -15.26 3.40 1.51
N ILE A 110 -14.70 4.62 1.39
CA ILE A 110 -13.30 4.78 0.98
C ILE A 110 -12.35 4.19 2.03
N GLY A 111 -12.71 4.26 3.32
CA GLY A 111 -11.94 3.67 4.43
C GLY A 111 -11.72 2.17 4.25
N ASP A 112 -12.76 1.43 3.86
CA ASP A 112 -12.65 -0.02 3.68
C ASP A 112 -11.74 -0.38 2.49
N LEU A 113 -11.76 0.44 1.44
CA LEU A 113 -10.84 0.31 0.29
C LEU A 113 -9.39 0.67 0.64
N GLN A 114 -9.18 1.65 1.53
CA GLN A 114 -7.86 2.03 2.03
C GLN A 114 -7.26 0.92 2.88
N GLU A 115 -8.06 0.30 3.76
CA GLU A 115 -7.66 -0.85 4.55
C GLU A 115 -7.34 -2.06 3.65
N LEU A 116 -8.24 -2.41 2.73
CA LEU A 116 -8.00 -3.49 1.77
C LEU A 116 -6.72 -3.25 0.94
N TRP A 117 -6.47 -2.01 0.53
CA TRP A 117 -5.26 -1.64 -0.18
C TRP A 117 -4.01 -1.86 0.67
N LEU A 118 -4.00 -1.42 1.93
CA LEU A 118 -2.85 -1.60 2.83
C LEU A 118 -2.49 -3.06 2.92
N LEU A 119 -3.49 -3.89 3.17
CA LEU A 119 -3.25 -5.27 3.50
C LEU A 119 -2.85 -6.11 2.28
N ILE A 120 -3.47 -5.89 1.11
CA ILE A 120 -3.04 -6.52 -0.15
C ILE A 120 -1.57 -6.18 -0.43
N ASN A 121 -1.19 -4.91 -0.30
CA ASN A 121 0.16 -4.49 -0.67
C ASN A 121 1.23 -5.01 0.30
N GLN A 122 0.90 -5.18 1.58
CA GLN A 122 1.81 -5.84 2.52
C GLN A 122 2.08 -7.30 2.14
N GLU A 123 1.03 -8.07 1.82
CA GLU A 123 1.17 -9.47 1.39
C GLU A 123 1.95 -9.59 0.08
N VAL A 124 1.69 -8.67 -0.87
CA VAL A 124 2.42 -8.61 -2.14
C VAL A 124 3.90 -8.34 -1.91
N LEU A 125 4.28 -7.35 -1.11
CA LEU A 125 5.69 -7.04 -0.85
C LEU A 125 6.39 -8.16 -0.08
N LYS A 126 5.69 -8.85 0.82
CA LYS A 126 6.20 -10.05 1.51
C LYS A 126 6.56 -11.14 0.52
N LYS A 127 5.69 -11.44 -0.45
CA LYS A 127 5.99 -12.41 -1.52
C LYS A 127 7.15 -11.99 -2.41
N VAL A 128 7.26 -10.70 -2.72
CA VAL A 128 8.41 -10.16 -3.47
C VAL A 128 9.70 -10.40 -2.66
N LEU A 129 9.73 -10.09 -1.37
CA LEU A 129 10.90 -10.31 -0.51
C LEU A 129 11.30 -11.79 -0.40
N GLN A 130 10.33 -12.70 -0.38
CA GLN A 130 10.58 -14.14 -0.29
C GLN A 130 11.32 -14.69 -1.51
N ILE A 131 11.07 -14.16 -2.71
CA ILE A 131 11.74 -14.61 -3.93
C ILE A 131 13.07 -13.90 -4.19
N LEU A 132 13.33 -12.78 -3.49
CA LEU A 132 14.55 -12.01 -3.62
C LEU A 132 15.69 -12.64 -2.78
N PRO A 133 16.83 -13.01 -3.39
CA PRO A 133 18.00 -13.46 -2.65
C PRO A 133 18.47 -12.41 -1.63
N GLU A 134 19.07 -12.85 -0.53
CA GLU A 134 19.48 -11.95 0.58
C GLU A 134 20.35 -10.77 0.13
N ARG A 135 21.26 -11.02 -0.82
CA ARG A 135 22.20 -10.02 -1.36
C ARG A 135 21.66 -9.27 -2.58
N HIS A 136 20.38 -9.44 -2.93
CA HIS A 136 19.80 -8.79 -4.09
C HIS A 136 19.74 -7.27 -3.90
N PRO A 137 20.18 -6.45 -4.87
CA PRO A 137 20.27 -4.99 -4.73
C PRO A 137 18.94 -4.32 -4.40
N SER A 138 17.83 -4.86 -4.91
CA SER A 138 16.48 -4.35 -4.62
C SER A 138 15.89 -4.81 -3.29
N ARG A 139 16.48 -5.80 -2.59
CA ARG A 139 15.85 -6.41 -1.41
C ARG A 139 15.69 -5.40 -0.27
N HIS A 140 16.72 -4.60 0.00
CA HIS A 140 16.64 -3.53 0.98
C HIS A 140 15.53 -2.52 0.63
N TYR A 141 15.44 -2.12 -0.63
CA TYR A 141 14.38 -1.22 -1.10
C TYR A 141 12.98 -1.81 -0.84
N VAL A 142 12.73 -3.08 -1.19
CA VAL A 142 11.44 -3.73 -0.92
C VAL A 142 11.16 -3.85 0.57
N SER A 143 12.18 -4.16 1.38
CA SER A 143 12.03 -4.24 2.84
C SER A 143 11.62 -2.89 3.42
N SER A 144 12.30 -1.81 3.02
CA SER A 144 11.95 -0.46 3.46
C SER A 144 10.51 -0.07 3.08
N LEU A 145 10.03 -0.48 1.89
CA LEU A 145 8.63 -0.27 1.51
C LEU A 145 7.66 -1.06 2.40
N GLN A 146 7.99 -2.30 2.75
CA GLN A 146 7.18 -3.12 3.66
C GLN A 146 7.10 -2.49 5.06
N ASP A 147 8.21 -2.00 5.59
CA ASP A 147 8.24 -1.34 6.90
C ASP A 147 7.43 -0.03 6.88
N LEU A 148 7.51 0.75 5.79
CA LEU A 148 6.68 1.95 5.61
C LEU A 148 5.19 1.63 5.55
N LEU A 149 4.78 0.55 4.86
CA LEU A 149 3.38 0.11 4.88
C LEU A 149 2.93 -0.33 6.27
N ARG A 150 3.81 -0.98 7.05
CA ARG A 150 3.51 -1.36 8.45
C ARG A 150 3.33 -0.11 9.32
N MET A 151 4.16 0.91 9.17
CA MET A 151 4.01 2.19 9.87
C MET A 151 2.70 2.89 9.50
N VAL A 152 2.32 2.90 8.21
CA VAL A 152 1.03 3.46 7.78
C VAL A 152 -0.13 2.70 8.42
N GLN A 153 -0.07 1.36 8.47
CA GLN A 153 -1.11 0.56 9.11
C GLN A 153 -1.22 0.85 10.61
N GLN A 154 -0.11 0.96 11.33
CA GLN A 154 -0.11 1.29 12.75
C GLN A 154 -0.80 2.62 13.03
N VAL A 155 -0.54 3.63 12.20
CA VAL A 155 -1.20 4.94 12.29
C VAL A 155 -2.69 4.86 11.93
N PHE A 156 -3.02 4.05 10.93
CA PHE A 156 -4.40 3.85 10.47
C PHE A 156 -5.28 3.16 11.51
N GLN A 157 -4.71 2.23 12.29
CA GLN A 157 -5.41 1.47 13.34
C GLN A 157 -5.41 2.15 14.71
N GLN A 158 -4.79 3.32 14.86
CA GLN A 158 -4.81 4.02 16.15
C GLN A 158 -6.20 4.60 16.43
N PRO A 159 -6.78 4.34 17.62
CA PRO A 159 -8.04 4.95 18.03
C PRO A 159 -7.91 6.47 18.01
N GLN A 160 -8.82 7.15 17.30
CA GLN A 160 -8.93 8.60 17.39
C GLN A 160 -9.55 8.92 18.77
N ASN A 161 -8.79 9.56 19.67
CA ASN A 161 -9.31 9.94 20.98
C ASN A 161 -10.58 10.81 20.83
N GLY A 162 -11.74 10.30 21.23
CA GLY A 162 -12.93 11.12 21.47
C GLY A 162 -14.28 10.54 21.10
N GLU A 163 -14.38 9.49 20.28
CA GLU A 163 -15.67 8.96 19.86
C GLU A 163 -15.70 7.43 19.90
N HIS A 164 -16.33 6.97 20.98
CA HIS A 164 -17.08 5.72 21.14
C HIS A 164 -16.31 4.40 21.04
N GLU A 165 -16.89 3.44 21.75
CA GLU A 165 -16.64 2.01 21.63
C GLU A 165 -16.27 1.67 20.19
N GLU A 166 -15.22 0.87 19.98
CA GLU A 166 -14.99 0.21 18.70
C GLU A 166 -16.28 -0.55 18.38
N GLU A 167 -17.24 0.11 17.71
CA GLU A 167 -18.30 -0.58 17.02
C GLU A 167 -17.52 -1.40 16.03
N GLU A 168 -17.38 -2.70 16.34
CA GLU A 168 -16.70 -3.70 15.54
C GLU A 168 -17.31 -3.58 14.15
N ARG A 169 -16.67 -2.76 13.30
CA ARG A 169 -17.17 -2.45 11.98
C ARG A 169 -17.02 -3.74 11.21
N ASP A 170 -18.13 -4.46 11.11
CA ASP A 170 -18.19 -5.70 10.36
C ASP A 170 -17.81 -5.39 8.90
N PRO A 171 -16.64 -5.88 8.42
CA PRO A 171 -16.24 -5.61 7.06
C PRO A 171 -17.30 -6.18 6.11
N LEU A 172 -17.63 -5.45 5.05
CA LEU A 172 -18.62 -5.91 4.08
C LEU A 172 -18.29 -7.31 3.56
N GLU A 173 -19.29 -8.18 3.41
CA GLU A 173 -19.14 -9.59 3.01
C GLU A 173 -18.22 -9.76 1.78
N GLN A 174 -18.28 -8.85 0.81
CA GLN A 174 -17.42 -8.91 -0.38
C GLN A 174 -15.95 -8.59 -0.08
N ILE A 175 -15.66 -7.70 0.86
CA ILE A 175 -14.29 -7.41 1.33
C ILE A 175 -13.77 -8.61 2.09
N GLU A 176 -14.57 -9.17 3.01
CA GLU A 176 -14.23 -10.38 3.74
C GLU A 176 -13.97 -11.57 2.82
N GLN A 177 -14.78 -11.73 1.78
CA GLN A 177 -14.63 -12.79 0.80
C GLN A 177 -13.33 -12.61 -0.01
N ILE A 178 -13.02 -11.39 -0.46
CA ILE A 178 -11.70 -11.09 -1.05
C ILE A 178 -10.62 -11.46 -0.06
N TRP A 179 -10.85 -11.18 1.22
CA TRP A 179 -9.87 -11.43 2.26
C TRP A 179 -9.63 -12.90 2.55
N ALA A 180 -10.69 -13.69 2.58
CA ALA A 180 -10.67 -15.13 2.73
C ALA A 180 -9.97 -15.79 1.54
N GLN A 181 -10.25 -15.35 0.31
CA GLN A 181 -9.56 -15.83 -0.90
C GLN A 181 -8.07 -15.49 -0.90
N LEU A 182 -7.71 -14.36 -0.32
CA LEU A 182 -6.33 -13.94 -0.07
C LEU A 182 -5.68 -14.67 1.11
N ARG A 183 -6.40 -15.50 1.87
CA ARG A 183 -5.81 -16.39 2.88
C ARG A 183 -5.82 -17.85 2.44
N ASP A 184 -6.74 -18.23 1.58
CA ASP A 184 -6.83 -19.58 1.02
C ASP A 184 -5.68 -19.86 0.01
N PRO A 185 -4.82 -20.86 0.29
CA PRO A 185 -3.72 -21.24 -0.60
C PRO A 185 -4.17 -22.07 -1.82
N ASN A 186 -5.38 -22.66 -1.80
CA ASN A 186 -5.84 -23.64 -2.79
C ASN A 186 -6.84 -23.06 -3.83
N SER A 187 -7.27 -21.81 -3.65
CA SER A 187 -8.47 -21.28 -4.32
C SER A 187 -8.26 -20.64 -5.70
N ALA A 188 -7.03 -20.43 -6.20
CA ALA A 188 -6.85 -19.59 -7.38
C ALA A 188 -5.84 -20.06 -8.44
N VAL A 189 -6.24 -19.87 -9.70
CA VAL A 189 -5.34 -19.76 -10.85
C VAL A 189 -4.33 -18.64 -10.59
N TRP A 190 -3.06 -19.01 -10.44
CA TRP A 190 -1.96 -18.08 -10.20
C TRP A 190 -1.78 -17.11 -11.37
N LYS A 191 -1.40 -15.88 -11.06
CA LYS A 191 -0.93 -14.88 -12.04
C LYS A 191 0.54 -14.62 -11.85
N LEU A 192 1.26 -14.55 -12.97
CA LEU A 192 2.65 -14.12 -13.00
C LEU A 192 2.71 -12.60 -13.22
N MET A 193 3.37 -11.90 -12.30
CA MET A 193 3.50 -10.45 -12.34
C MET A 193 4.95 -10.04 -12.06
N SER A 194 5.45 -8.97 -12.69
CA SER A 194 6.71 -8.36 -12.25
C SER A 194 6.58 -7.75 -10.86
N PRO A 195 7.65 -7.79 -10.04
CA PRO A 195 7.77 -6.93 -8.85
C PRO A 195 7.48 -5.45 -9.18
N LYS A 196 8.04 -4.94 -10.29
CA LYS A 196 7.78 -3.57 -10.75
C LYS A 196 6.30 -3.27 -10.95
N ALA A 197 5.56 -4.14 -11.64
CA ALA A 197 4.16 -3.91 -11.93
C ALA A 197 3.29 -3.91 -10.65
N LEU A 198 3.67 -4.73 -9.67
CA LEU A 198 3.02 -4.76 -8.36
C LEU A 198 3.24 -3.44 -7.59
N VAL A 199 4.49 -2.96 -7.53
CA VAL A 199 4.84 -1.68 -6.90
C VAL A 199 4.23 -0.48 -7.64
N ASP A 200 4.14 -0.54 -8.98
CA ASP A 200 3.46 0.48 -9.78
C ASP A 200 1.96 0.55 -9.49
N ASN A 201 1.32 -0.60 -9.30
CA ASN A 201 -0.09 -0.64 -8.90
C ASN A 201 -0.27 -0.03 -7.51
N CYS A 202 0.57 -0.42 -6.54
CA CYS A 202 0.60 0.13 -5.18
C CYS A 202 0.60 1.66 -5.19
N TYR A 203 1.54 2.27 -5.92
CA TYR A 203 1.67 3.71 -6.06
C TYR A 203 0.41 4.37 -6.63
N ARG A 204 -0.11 3.84 -7.75
CA ARG A 204 -1.25 4.43 -8.46
C ARG A 204 -2.54 4.38 -7.63
N THR A 205 -2.79 3.25 -6.97
CA THR A 205 -3.99 3.09 -6.15
C THR A 205 -3.89 3.89 -4.86
N MET A 206 -2.69 4.03 -4.27
CA MET A 206 -2.46 4.92 -3.11
C MET A 206 -2.86 6.36 -3.42
N HIS A 207 -2.41 6.88 -4.57
CA HIS A 207 -2.77 8.23 -5.01
C HIS A 207 -4.27 8.43 -5.28
N CYS A 208 -5.01 7.36 -5.59
CA CYS A 208 -6.46 7.42 -5.78
C CYS A 208 -7.19 7.37 -4.44
N LEU A 209 -6.77 6.48 -3.53
CA LEU A 209 -7.45 6.24 -2.26
C LEU A 209 -7.15 7.29 -1.18
N PHE A 210 -5.96 7.90 -1.22
CA PHE A 210 -5.53 8.91 -0.25
C PHE A 210 -5.32 10.27 -0.90
N SER A 211 -6.23 10.67 -1.79
CA SER A 211 -6.15 11.94 -2.52
C SER A 211 -5.96 13.14 -1.59
N ASP A 212 -6.56 13.09 -0.40
CA ASP A 212 -6.56 14.19 0.56
C ASP A 212 -5.16 14.45 1.14
N CYS A 213 -4.32 13.43 1.20
CA CYS A 213 -2.92 13.56 1.63
C CYS A 213 -1.99 14.05 0.52
N PHE A 214 -2.49 14.15 -0.72
CA PHE A 214 -1.70 14.52 -1.90
C PHE A 214 -2.37 15.67 -2.69
N PRO A 215 -2.61 16.84 -2.06
CA PRO A 215 -3.20 17.98 -2.76
C PRO A 215 -2.33 18.43 -3.93
N SER A 216 -2.98 18.73 -5.05
CA SER A 216 -2.34 19.20 -6.28
C SER A 216 -1.95 20.67 -6.14
N SER A 217 -0.93 20.97 -5.34
CA SER A 217 -0.59 22.35 -4.99
C SER A 217 0.26 23.08 -6.02
N ASN A 218 0.83 22.43 -7.05
CA ASN A 218 1.56 23.11 -8.13
C ASN A 218 1.55 22.30 -9.44
N SER A 219 1.51 23.03 -10.55
CA SER A 219 1.34 22.61 -11.93
C SER A 219 2.47 21.76 -12.53
N ASP A 220 2.67 20.50 -12.09
CA ASP A 220 3.61 19.59 -12.79
C ASP A 220 3.27 18.10 -12.82
N SER A 221 2.11 17.67 -12.33
CA SER A 221 1.53 16.40 -12.83
C SER A 221 0.04 16.30 -12.53
N LYS A 222 -0.76 16.31 -13.60
CA LYS A 222 -2.13 15.79 -13.61
C LYS A 222 -2.08 14.28 -13.36
N GLU A 223 -1.77 13.87 -12.14
CA GLU A 223 -1.89 12.48 -11.69
C GLU A 223 -3.13 12.30 -10.81
N HIS A 224 -4.26 12.86 -11.27
CA HIS A 224 -5.58 12.45 -10.78
C HIS A 224 -5.88 11.03 -11.27
N TYR A 225 -5.20 10.03 -10.72
CA TYR A 225 -5.43 8.61 -11.05
C TYR A 225 -6.88 8.20 -10.82
N CYS A 226 -7.56 8.84 -9.87
CA CYS A 226 -8.98 8.65 -9.58
C CYS A 226 -9.92 9.36 -10.60
N SER A 227 -9.53 10.47 -11.26
CA SER A 227 -10.42 11.14 -12.23
C SER A 227 -10.52 10.40 -13.57
N ILE A 228 -9.54 9.54 -13.89
CA ILE A 228 -9.60 8.59 -15.02
C ILE A 228 -10.79 7.62 -14.86
N LEU A 229 -11.35 7.48 -13.65
CA LEU A 229 -12.55 6.67 -13.36
C LEU A 229 -13.85 7.35 -13.80
N HIS A 230 -13.94 8.69 -13.74
CA HIS A 230 -15.14 9.43 -14.17
C HIS A 230 -15.23 9.60 -15.69
N TRP A 231 -14.09 9.73 -16.37
CA TRP A 231 -14.05 9.95 -17.83
C TRP A 231 -14.65 8.78 -18.65
N ARG A 232 -14.54 7.54 -18.16
CA ARG A 232 -15.11 6.36 -18.85
C ARG A 232 -16.61 6.16 -18.62
N LYS A 233 -17.18 6.69 -17.52
CA LYS A 233 -18.65 6.71 -17.31
C LYS A 233 -19.31 7.72 -18.25
N GLY A 234 -18.73 8.91 -18.44
CA GLY A 234 -19.26 9.93 -19.34
C GLY A 234 -19.38 9.51 -20.81
N LYS A 235 -18.38 8.80 -21.35
CA LYS A 235 -18.41 8.31 -22.74
C LYS A 235 -19.41 7.17 -22.98
N LYS A 236 -19.71 6.35 -21.97
CA LYS A 236 -20.72 5.26 -22.07
C LYS A 236 -22.16 5.76 -21.93
N GLN A 237 -22.38 6.89 -21.28
CA GLN A 237 -23.69 7.52 -21.21
C GLN A 237 -24.01 8.26 -22.52
N GLN A 238 -23.05 9.03 -23.06
CA GLN A 238 -23.20 9.74 -24.34
C GLN A 238 -23.40 8.85 -25.57
N THR A 239 -23.08 7.56 -25.49
CA THR A 239 -23.30 6.59 -26.59
C THR A 239 -24.57 5.75 -26.41
N LYS A 240 -25.33 5.95 -25.32
CA LYS A 240 -26.64 5.33 -25.12
C LYS A 240 -27.80 6.30 -25.36
N ASP A 241 -27.51 7.60 -25.38
CA ASP A 241 -28.47 8.68 -25.64
C ASP A 241 -28.29 9.30 -27.05
N ALA A 242 -27.62 8.59 -27.97
CA ALA A 242 -27.42 8.97 -29.36
C ALA A 242 -27.95 7.90 -30.32
#